data_AF-A0A2T2ZYC2-F1
#
_entry.id   AF-A0A2T2ZYC2-F1
#
_cell.length_a   1.000
_cell.length_b   1.000
_cell.length_c   1.000
_cell.angle_alpha   90.00
_cell.angle_beta   90.00
_cell.angle_gamma   90.00
#
_symmetry.space_group_name_H-M   'P 1'
#
loop_
_entity.id
_entity.type
_entity.pdbx_description
1 polymer ?
#
loop_
_entity_poly.entity_id
_entity_poly.type
_entity_poly.pdbx_seq_one_letter_code
_entity_poly.pdbx_strand_id
1 'polypeptide(L)'
;RVLYIAPDHDTVCILGQHSDIPRLTGVMRSFRHEDPLGVGIKNLGLSVKGWGWAGSAMMLRQLSSGMSGGVGAAGGWDLLFRIEQLVLFMYAEQQPPPAWQDRGTSGLQAFTGTGNRCELVQCEEANPSYRWWAAGKGKQFWDREGGMIKIGENAIRVMELEFQDGW
;
A
#
# COMPACT_ATOMS: atom_id res chain seq x y z
N ARG A 1 9.74 -1.25 -7.77
CA ARG A 1 8.59 -0.34 -8.00
C ARG A 1 7.94 -0.05 -6.65
N VAL A 2 8.71 0.55 -5.76
CA VAL A 2 8.25 0.92 -4.42
C VAL A 2 8.45 2.42 -4.31
N LEU A 3 7.40 3.12 -3.93
CA LEU A 3 7.41 4.53 -3.65
C LEU A 3 7.35 4.72 -2.14
N TYR A 4 8.16 5.63 -1.63
CA TYR A 4 8.06 6.08 -0.26
C TYR A 4 7.23 7.37 -0.25
N ILE A 5 6.19 7.41 0.60
CA ILE A 5 5.26 8.54 0.72
C ILE A 5 5.42 9.15 2.10
N ALA A 6 5.80 10.42 2.12
CA ALA A 6 5.85 11.30 3.30
C ALA A 6 6.63 10.74 4.52
N PRO A 7 7.81 11.30 4.84
CA PRO A 7 8.53 11.03 6.09
C PRO A 7 7.70 11.29 7.37
N ASP A 8 6.72 12.19 7.29
CA ASP A 8 5.90 12.59 8.45
C ASP A 8 4.76 11.61 8.77
N HIS A 9 4.51 10.65 7.86
CA HIS A 9 3.38 9.72 7.95
C HIS A 9 3.78 8.26 7.76
N ASP A 10 5.08 7.93 7.78
CA ASP A 10 5.59 6.56 7.83
C ASP A 10 4.89 5.62 6.82
N THR A 11 4.69 6.10 5.58
CA THR A 11 3.88 5.41 4.57
C THR A 11 4.72 4.89 3.41
N VAL A 12 4.61 3.60 3.11
CA VAL A 12 5.18 3.01 1.90
C VAL A 12 4.07 2.67 0.92
N CYS A 13 4.20 3.09 -0.33
CA CYS A 13 3.28 2.72 -1.41
C CYS A 13 3.94 1.82 -2.44
N ILE A 14 3.31 0.70 -2.75
CA ILE A 14 3.84 -0.25 -3.73
C ILE A 14 3.07 -0.12 -5.03
N LEU A 15 3.78 0.28 -6.08
CA LEU A 15 3.24 0.40 -7.42
C LEU A 15 3.26 -0.94 -8.16
N GLY A 16 2.23 -1.13 -8.98
CA GLY A 16 2.12 -2.26 -9.91
C GLY A 16 1.08 -3.30 -9.49
N GLN A 17 1.06 -4.41 -10.23
CA GLN A 17 0.06 -5.46 -10.09
C GLN A 17 0.47 -6.58 -9.11
N HIS A 18 1.52 -6.37 -8.31
CA HIS A 18 2.09 -7.44 -7.52
C HIS A 18 1.30 -7.66 -6.23
N SER A 19 0.31 -8.54 -6.29
CA SER A 19 -0.23 -9.27 -5.13
C SER A 19 0.68 -10.42 -4.67
N ASP A 20 1.95 -10.43 -5.09
CA ASP A 20 2.96 -11.41 -4.71
C ASP A 20 3.41 -11.14 -3.28
N ILE A 21 2.77 -11.83 -2.33
CA ILE A 21 3.00 -11.60 -0.90
C ILE A 21 4.44 -11.91 -0.47
N PRO A 22 5.10 -13.00 -0.91
CA PRO A 22 6.52 -13.20 -0.63
C PRO A 22 7.40 -11.99 -0.98
N ARG A 23 7.14 -11.34 -2.13
CA ARG A 23 7.85 -10.12 -2.51
C ARG A 23 7.49 -8.93 -1.63
N LEU A 24 6.20 -8.72 -1.36
CA LEU A 24 5.72 -7.68 -0.45
C LEU A 24 6.37 -7.79 0.94
N THR A 25 6.35 -9.00 1.51
CA THR A 25 7.01 -9.36 2.76
C THR A 25 8.51 -9.07 2.72
N GLY A 26 9.19 -9.46 1.64
CA GLY A 26 10.62 -9.18 1.46
C GLY A 26 10.93 -7.68 1.46
N VAL A 27 10.15 -6.91 0.70
CA VAL A 27 10.26 -5.45 0.64
C VAL A 27 10.02 -4.80 2.01
N MET A 28 8.96 -5.18 2.71
CA MET A 28 8.64 -4.65 4.05
C MET A 28 9.72 -5.02 5.07
N ARG A 29 10.31 -6.22 4.96
CA ARG A 29 11.43 -6.63 5.81
C ARG A 29 12.68 -5.80 5.53
N SER A 30 13.00 -5.53 4.27
CA SER A 30 14.13 -4.67 3.90
C SER A 30 13.98 -3.28 4.49
N PHE A 31 12.81 -2.66 4.39
CA PHE A 31 12.63 -1.34 5.00
C PHE A 31 12.73 -1.35 6.53
N ARG A 32 12.18 -2.35 7.21
CA ARG A 32 12.33 -2.47 8.67
C ARG A 32 13.76 -2.76 9.10
N HIS A 33 14.53 -3.46 8.27
CA HIS A 33 15.95 -3.66 8.52
C HIS A 33 16.71 -2.33 8.42
N GLU A 34 16.32 -1.46 7.47
CA GLU A 34 16.84 -0.11 7.31
C GLU A 34 16.31 0.88 8.38
N ASP A 35 15.19 0.55 9.05
CA ASP A 35 14.61 1.30 10.19
C ASP A 35 14.46 0.42 11.46
N PRO A 36 15.58 0.12 12.15
CA PRO A 36 15.62 -0.81 13.27
C PRO A 36 14.95 -0.28 14.55
N LEU A 37 14.69 1.03 14.64
CA LEU A 37 13.99 1.64 15.78
C LEU A 37 12.46 1.47 15.69
N GLY A 38 11.96 0.99 14.54
CA GLY A 38 10.55 0.64 14.35
C GLY A 38 9.60 1.83 14.38
N VAL A 39 10.11 3.03 14.10
CA VAL A 39 9.31 4.26 14.10
C VAL A 39 8.60 4.46 12.76
N GLY A 40 9.20 4.01 11.65
CA GLY A 40 9.14 4.66 10.35
C GLY A 40 8.27 4.03 9.24
N ILE A 41 7.65 2.86 9.45
CA ILE A 41 6.60 2.38 8.53
C ILE A 41 5.44 1.75 9.28
N LYS A 42 4.42 2.55 9.52
CA LYS A 42 3.15 2.13 10.12
C LYS A 42 2.06 1.96 9.07
N ASN A 43 2.25 2.55 7.90
CA ASN A 43 1.20 2.68 6.90
C ASN A 43 1.66 2.05 5.59
N LEU A 44 0.78 1.25 4.98
CA LEU A 44 1.05 0.57 3.72
C LEU A 44 -0.02 0.94 2.69
N GLY A 45 0.42 1.53 1.59
CA GLY A 45 -0.37 1.76 0.40
C GLY A 45 -0.18 0.68 -0.65
N LEU A 46 -1.27 0.15 -1.18
CA LEU A 46 -1.29 -0.83 -2.25
C LEU A 46 -2.18 -0.37 -3.39
N SER A 47 -1.72 -0.52 -4.63
CA SER A 47 -2.54 -0.17 -5.79
C SER A 47 -3.78 -1.07 -5.87
N VAL A 48 -4.95 -0.47 -6.08
CA VAL A 48 -6.20 -1.21 -6.33
C VAL A 48 -6.10 -2.17 -7.53
N LYS A 49 -5.19 -1.91 -8.48
CA LYS A 49 -4.97 -2.77 -9.65
C LYS A 49 -4.38 -4.12 -9.27
N GLY A 50 -3.46 -4.16 -8.30
CA GLY A 50 -2.85 -5.39 -7.81
C GLY A 50 -3.80 -6.23 -6.94
N TRP A 51 -4.81 -5.59 -6.34
CA TRP A 51 -5.71 -6.22 -5.37
C TRP A 51 -7.16 -6.30 -5.87
N GLY A 52 -7.38 -6.15 -7.17
CA GLY A 52 -8.71 -6.22 -7.80
C GLY A 52 -9.16 -7.65 -8.18
N TRP A 53 -8.53 -8.70 -7.67
CA TRP A 53 -8.90 -10.09 -7.99
C TRP A 53 -9.78 -10.70 -6.89
N ALA A 54 -10.56 -11.74 -7.24
CA ALA A 54 -11.53 -12.34 -6.34
C ALA A 54 -10.83 -13.12 -5.21
N GLY A 55 -11.03 -12.70 -3.95
CA GLY A 55 -10.41 -13.34 -2.78
C GLY A 55 -9.24 -12.54 -2.20
N SER A 56 -8.85 -11.44 -2.84
CA SER A 56 -7.82 -10.51 -2.33
C SER A 56 -8.17 -9.91 -0.95
N ALA A 57 -9.44 -9.57 -0.72
CA ALA A 57 -9.92 -9.11 0.59
C ALA A 57 -9.85 -10.21 1.66
N MET A 58 -10.19 -11.45 1.30
CA MET A 58 -10.07 -12.59 2.21
C MET A 58 -8.59 -12.85 2.54
N MET A 59 -7.72 -12.76 1.55
CA MET A 59 -6.28 -12.92 1.72
C MET A 59 -5.72 -11.85 2.67
N LEU A 60 -6.06 -10.57 2.48
CA LEU A 60 -5.65 -9.50 3.39
C LEU A 60 -6.13 -9.75 4.82
N ARG A 61 -7.38 -10.20 5.01
CA ARG A 61 -7.90 -10.57 6.32
C ARG A 61 -7.11 -11.71 6.97
N GLN A 62 -6.76 -12.75 6.19
CA GLN A 62 -5.94 -13.87 6.67
C GLN A 62 -4.53 -13.42 7.07
N LEU A 63 -3.97 -12.47 6.31
CA LEU A 63 -2.68 -11.89 6.61
C LEU A 63 -2.70 -11.04 7.88
N SER A 64 -3.80 -10.35 8.17
CA SER A 64 -3.95 -9.55 9.39
C SER A 64 -4.39 -10.34 10.61
N SER A 65 -4.98 -11.52 10.45
CA SER A 65 -5.46 -12.34 11.57
C SER A 65 -4.45 -13.36 12.06
N GLY A 66 -3.33 -13.55 11.35
CA GLY A 66 -2.27 -14.52 11.72
C GLY A 66 -2.72 -15.96 11.72
N MET A 67 -3.92 -16.21 11.20
CA MET A 67 -4.52 -17.53 11.11
C MET A 67 -3.98 -18.31 9.91
N SER A 68 -2.69 -18.19 9.60
CA SER A 68 -2.03 -19.17 8.74
C SER A 68 -1.63 -20.39 9.59
N GLY A 69 -2.61 -21.25 9.88
CA GLY A 69 -2.44 -22.54 10.55
C GLY A 69 -1.69 -23.56 9.69
N GLY A 70 -0.45 -23.26 9.31
CA GLY A 70 0.45 -24.14 8.58
C GLY A 70 1.84 -24.10 9.18
N VAL A 71 2.19 -25.16 9.90
CA VAL A 71 3.48 -25.39 10.55
C VAL A 71 4.61 -25.29 9.50
N GLY A 72 5.44 -24.24 9.58
CA GLY A 72 6.69 -24.16 8.81
C GLY A 72 7.14 -22.78 8.33
N ALA A 73 6.25 -21.78 8.22
CA ALA A 73 6.63 -20.46 7.70
C ALA A 73 6.91 -19.44 8.82
N ALA A 74 7.83 -19.77 9.73
CA ALA A 74 8.40 -18.79 10.64
C ALA A 74 9.17 -17.73 9.83
N GLY A 75 8.66 -16.50 9.78
CA GLY A 75 9.46 -15.33 9.42
C GLY A 75 8.86 -14.33 8.42
N GLY A 76 7.75 -14.62 7.75
CA GLY A 76 7.23 -13.76 6.68
C GLY A 76 5.95 -12.97 6.97
N TRP A 77 5.10 -13.50 7.84
CA TRP A 77 3.67 -13.13 7.88
C TRP A 77 3.30 -12.16 9.00
N ASP A 78 4.19 -11.96 9.99
CA ASP A 78 4.02 -11.02 11.13
C ASP A 78 4.12 -9.53 10.72
N LEU A 79 4.46 -9.25 9.46
CA LEU A 79 4.74 -7.90 8.99
C LEU A 79 3.49 -7.05 8.74
N LEU A 80 2.35 -7.68 8.40
CA LEU A 80 1.07 -6.98 8.21
C LEU A 80 0.32 -6.74 9.53
N PHE A 81 0.64 -7.48 10.59
CA PHE A 81 0.08 -7.26 11.92
C PHE A 81 0.50 -5.94 12.55
N ARG A 82 1.68 -5.46 12.18
CA ARG A 82 2.27 -4.24 12.71
C ARG A 82 2.05 -3.05 11.79
N ILE A 83 1.13 -3.17 10.83
CA ILE A 83 0.66 -2.06 10.00
C ILE A 83 -0.57 -1.49 10.69
N GLU A 84 -0.49 -0.21 11.03
CA GLU A 84 -1.58 0.54 11.65
C GLU A 84 -2.66 0.85 10.62
N GLN A 85 -2.28 1.31 9.43
CA GLN A 85 -3.22 1.67 8.36
C GLN A 85 -2.85 0.99 7.04
N LEU A 86 -3.79 0.23 6.47
CA LEU A 86 -3.75 -0.18 5.08
C LEU A 86 -4.53 0.81 4.21
N VAL A 87 -3.89 1.32 3.16
CA VAL A 87 -4.50 2.17 2.15
C VAL A 87 -4.53 1.44 0.81
N LEU A 88 -5.70 1.39 0.17
CA LEU A 88 -5.81 1.00 -1.23
C LEU A 88 -5.84 2.27 -2.07
N PHE A 89 -4.81 2.50 -2.88
CA PHE A 89 -4.76 3.72 -3.69
C PHE A 89 -5.16 3.49 -5.14
N MET A 90 -5.88 4.47 -5.68
CA MET A 90 -6.23 4.63 -7.08
C MET A 90 -5.04 5.26 -7.80
N TYR A 91 -4.50 4.55 -8.77
CA TYR A 91 -3.51 5.07 -9.71
C TYR A 91 -3.56 4.24 -10.99
N ALA A 92 -3.68 4.92 -12.12
CA ALA A 92 -3.85 4.25 -13.40
C ALA A 92 -2.55 3.57 -13.87
N GLU A 93 -1.39 4.14 -13.57
CA GLU A 93 -0.14 3.62 -14.13
C GLU A 93 0.51 2.54 -13.26
N GLN A 94 1.35 1.71 -13.87
CA GLN A 94 2.12 0.70 -13.14
C GLN A 94 3.47 1.22 -12.63
N GLN A 95 3.86 2.41 -13.08
CA GLN A 95 5.13 3.04 -12.82
C GLN A 95 4.88 4.50 -12.42
N PRO A 96 5.79 5.12 -11.65
CA PRO A 96 5.70 6.55 -11.43
C PRO A 96 5.81 7.27 -12.78
N PRO A 97 5.32 8.53 -12.87
CA PRO A 97 5.40 9.33 -14.10
C PRO A 97 6.82 9.33 -14.68
N PRO A 98 7.01 9.36 -16.00
CA PRO A 98 8.34 9.34 -16.62
C PRO A 98 9.31 10.39 -16.07
N ALA A 99 8.81 11.59 -15.75
CA ALA A 99 9.57 12.67 -15.13
C ALA A 99 10.22 12.29 -13.78
N TRP A 100 9.69 11.28 -13.09
CA TRP A 100 10.23 10.74 -11.85
C TRP A 100 11.24 9.60 -12.07
N GLN A 101 11.26 8.99 -13.26
CA GLN A 101 12.22 7.93 -13.60
C GLN A 101 13.58 8.53 -13.97
N ASP A 102 13.57 9.68 -14.68
CA ASP A 102 14.78 10.36 -15.14
C ASP A 102 15.53 11.12 -14.03
N ARG A 103 14.86 11.44 -12.92
CA ARG A 103 15.46 12.14 -11.77
C ARG A 103 16.25 11.21 -10.83
N GLY A 104 16.42 9.94 -11.22
CA GLY A 104 16.89 8.88 -10.34
C GLY A 104 15.84 8.62 -9.25
N THR A 105 15.79 7.48 -8.58
CA THR A 105 16.86 7.07 -7.67
C THR A 105 16.66 5.63 -7.23
N SER A 106 17.71 4.82 -7.26
CA SER A 106 17.76 3.58 -6.48
C SER A 106 18.23 3.94 -5.06
N GLY A 107 17.30 4.08 -4.12
CA GLY A 107 17.61 4.29 -2.71
C GLY A 107 16.99 5.55 -2.11
N LEU A 108 16.64 5.46 -0.82
CA LEU A 108 15.91 6.47 -0.07
C LEU A 108 16.62 7.84 -0.06
N GLN A 109 17.94 7.84 0.15
CA GLN A 109 18.73 9.07 0.27
C GLN A 109 18.72 9.89 -1.02
N ALA A 110 18.94 9.23 -2.15
CA ALA A 110 18.91 9.90 -3.43
C ALA A 110 17.47 10.39 -3.73
N PHE A 111 16.43 9.60 -3.39
CA PHE A 111 15.03 10.00 -3.55
C PHE A 111 14.73 11.31 -2.80
N THR A 112 15.17 11.41 -1.54
CA THR A 112 14.96 12.63 -0.74
C THR A 112 15.59 13.88 -1.36
N GLY A 113 16.73 13.74 -2.06
CA GLY A 113 17.45 14.84 -2.71
C GLY A 113 16.78 15.38 -3.98
N THR A 114 15.83 14.66 -4.58
CA THR A 114 15.12 15.11 -5.79
C THR A 114 14.04 16.16 -5.52
N GLY A 115 13.61 16.30 -4.27
CA GLY A 115 12.45 17.13 -3.91
C GLY A 115 11.10 16.57 -4.40
N ASN A 116 11.09 15.44 -5.11
CA ASN A 116 9.86 14.78 -5.57
C ASN A 116 9.04 14.29 -4.36
N ARG A 117 7.73 14.52 -4.39
CA ARG A 117 6.79 14.09 -3.33
C ARG A 117 5.55 13.50 -3.97
N CYS A 118 5.07 12.40 -3.42
CA CYS A 118 3.77 11.86 -3.81
C CYS A 118 2.96 11.70 -2.55
N GLU A 119 1.66 11.91 -2.68
CA GLU A 119 0.74 12.05 -1.56
C GLU A 119 -0.48 11.17 -1.79
N LEU A 120 -1.05 10.69 -0.69
CA LEU A 120 -2.31 9.98 -0.71
C LEU A 120 -3.40 10.98 -0.32
N VAL A 121 -4.18 11.39 -1.31
CA VAL A 121 -5.29 12.32 -1.10
C VAL A 121 -6.60 11.55 -1.01
N GLN A 122 -7.57 12.11 -0.30
CA GLN A 122 -8.88 11.48 -0.20
C GLN A 122 -9.52 11.42 -1.59
N CYS A 123 -10.00 10.24 -2.01
CA CYS A 123 -10.77 10.15 -3.25
C CYS A 123 -12.00 11.05 -3.13
N GLU A 124 -12.17 11.98 -4.06
CA GLU A 124 -13.42 12.71 -4.17
C GLU A 124 -14.54 11.74 -4.56
N GLU A 125 -15.72 11.86 -3.92
CA GLU A 125 -16.90 11.05 -4.28
C GLU A 125 -17.34 11.26 -5.75
N ALA A 126 -16.86 12.34 -6.37
CA ALA A 126 -17.00 12.63 -7.79
C ALA A 126 -16.13 11.76 -8.71
N ASN A 127 -15.06 11.13 -8.21
CA ASN A 127 -14.10 10.37 -9.02
C ASN A 127 -14.78 9.15 -9.67
N PRO A 128 -14.97 9.12 -11.00
CA PRO A 128 -15.66 8.03 -11.69
C PRO A 128 -14.92 6.69 -11.56
N SER A 129 -13.59 6.73 -11.49
CA SER A 129 -12.75 5.54 -11.31
C SER A 129 -13.00 4.90 -9.94
N TYR A 130 -13.13 5.71 -8.89
CA TYR A 130 -13.49 5.23 -7.56
C TYR A 130 -14.86 4.55 -7.58
N ARG A 131 -15.88 5.19 -8.18
CA ARG A 131 -17.23 4.63 -8.27
C ARG A 131 -17.26 3.30 -9.00
N TRP A 132 -16.58 3.20 -10.14
CA TRP A 132 -16.50 1.95 -10.90
C TRP A 132 -15.76 0.85 -10.15
N TRP A 133 -14.66 1.20 -9.47
CA TRP A 133 -13.95 0.25 -8.63
C TRP A 133 -14.85 -0.25 -7.49
N ALA A 134 -15.47 0.67 -6.73
CA ALA A 134 -16.32 0.37 -5.58
C ALA A 134 -17.54 -0.49 -5.98
N ALA A 135 -18.16 -0.20 -7.13
CA ALA A 135 -19.29 -0.97 -7.66
C ALA A 135 -18.89 -2.33 -8.28
N GLY A 136 -17.61 -2.50 -8.62
CA GLY A 136 -17.07 -3.70 -9.24
C GLY A 136 -16.21 -4.52 -8.26
N LYS A 137 -14.92 -4.63 -8.58
CA LYS A 137 -13.93 -5.42 -7.85
C LYS A 137 -13.72 -4.96 -6.40
N GLY A 138 -14.07 -3.72 -6.08
CA GLY A 138 -13.99 -3.12 -4.76
C GLY A 138 -15.03 -3.66 -3.78
N LYS A 139 -16.15 -4.24 -4.25
CA LYS A 139 -17.24 -4.77 -3.41
C LYS A 139 -16.77 -5.72 -2.30
N GLN A 140 -15.71 -6.50 -2.56
CA GLN A 140 -15.16 -7.45 -1.60
C GLN A 140 -14.50 -6.80 -0.36
N PHE A 141 -14.17 -5.50 -0.44
CA PHE A 141 -13.56 -4.73 0.64
C PHE A 141 -14.56 -4.03 1.54
N TRP A 142 -15.85 -4.22 1.28
CA TRP A 142 -16.92 -3.74 2.13
C TRP A 142 -17.38 -4.88 3.06
N ASP A 143 -17.67 -4.55 4.31
CA ASP A 143 -18.30 -5.46 5.26
C ASP A 143 -19.83 -5.49 5.05
N ARG A 144 -20.52 -6.26 5.90
CA ARG A 144 -21.99 -6.42 5.81
C ARG A 144 -22.76 -5.20 6.30
N GLU A 145 -22.10 -4.30 7.02
CA GLU A 145 -22.68 -3.08 7.60
C GLU A 145 -22.46 -1.86 6.68
N GLY A 146 -21.77 -2.06 5.55
CA GLY A 146 -21.45 -0.99 4.60
C GLY A 146 -20.19 -0.21 4.96
N GLY A 147 -19.40 -0.68 5.92
CA GLY A 147 -18.08 -0.17 6.24
C GLY A 147 -16.98 -0.81 5.40
N MET A 148 -15.81 -0.18 5.34
CA MET A 148 -14.62 -0.82 4.79
C MET A 148 -14.07 -1.84 5.78
N ILE A 149 -13.60 -2.99 5.29
CA ILE A 149 -13.06 -4.05 6.13
C ILE A 149 -11.85 -3.56 6.92
N LYS A 150 -11.68 -4.09 8.14
CA LYS A 150 -10.52 -3.79 8.99
C LYS A 150 -9.36 -4.73 8.70
N ILE A 151 -8.15 -4.17 8.65
CA ILE A 151 -6.88 -4.89 8.51
C ILE A 151 -5.95 -4.31 9.58
N GLY A 152 -5.56 -5.13 10.55
CA GLY A 152 -4.90 -4.64 11.76
C GLY A 152 -5.91 -3.91 12.65
N GLU A 153 -5.55 -2.72 13.13
CA GLU A 153 -6.38 -1.92 14.04
C GLU A 153 -7.40 -1.03 13.31
N ASN A 154 -7.12 -0.64 12.06
CA ASN A 154 -7.93 0.33 11.32
C ASN A 154 -8.68 -0.25 10.12
N ALA A 155 -9.76 0.42 9.74
CA ALA A 155 -10.49 0.14 8.49
C ALA A 155 -9.63 0.54 7.29
N ILE A 156 -9.69 -0.22 6.19
CA ILE A 156 -9.01 0.13 4.94
C ILE A 156 -9.49 1.50 4.48
N ARG A 157 -8.55 2.37 4.10
CA ARG A 157 -8.85 3.64 3.43
C ARG A 157 -8.65 3.48 1.93
N VAL A 158 -9.48 4.15 1.14
CA VAL A 158 -9.29 4.25 -0.31
C VAL A 158 -8.92 5.69 -0.64
N MET A 159 -7.81 5.88 -1.32
CA MET A 159 -7.22 7.18 -1.60
C MET A 159 -6.76 7.27 -3.05
N GLU A 160 -6.48 8.48 -3.52
CA GLU A 160 -5.87 8.73 -4.81
C GLU A 160 -4.38 9.02 -4.60
N LEU A 161 -3.54 8.45 -5.45
CA LEU A 161 -2.10 8.71 -5.41
C LEU A 161 -1.77 9.85 -6.37
N GLU A 162 -1.36 10.98 -5.82
CA GLU A 162 -0.93 12.14 -6.58
C GLU A 162 0.58 12.30 -6.55
N PHE A 163 1.15 12.75 -7.67
CA PHE A 163 2.57 13.04 -7.80
C PHE A 163 2.74 14.55 -7.87
N GLN A 164 3.58 15.09 -7.00
CA GLN A 164 3.96 16.50 -6.94
C GLN A 164 5.44 16.64 -7.31
N ASP A 165 5.70 17.56 -8.24
CA ASP A 165 7.04 17.86 -8.70
C ASP A 165 7.61 19.06 -7.93
N GLY A 166 8.67 18.84 -7.14
CA GLY A 166 9.42 19.92 -6.47
C GLY A 166 8.71 20.54 -5.27
N TRP A 167 9.50 21.19 -4.41
CA TRP A 167 9.02 22.10 -3.37
C TRP A 167 8.75 23.48 -3.95
#